data_AF-A0A2V5KW96-F1
#
_entry.id   AF-A0A2V5KW96-F1
#
_cell.length_a   1.000
_cell.length_b   1.000
_cell.length_c   1.000
_cell.angle_alpha   90.00
_cell.angle_beta   90.00
_cell.angle_gamma   90.00
#
_symmetry.space_group_name_H-M   'P 1'
#
loop_
_entity.id
_entity.type
_entity.pdbx_description
1 polymer ?
#
loop_
_entity_poly.entity_id
_entity_poly.type
_entity_poly.pdbx_seq_one_letter_code
_entity_poly.pdbx_strand_id
1 'polypeptide(L)'
;MNDHSQSPPGKISVHGNGLGAPSPEEVEKRAREIAMIDERNPDEFTEADWKQARRELMGEENHTPPEETPDNAELTEEWAVVASSKGHRMPRPGTEEEETVGEHCVIDGLEEAAHDQMLEARREEIEQEGEIL
;
A
#
# COMPACT_ATOMS: atom_id res chain seq x y z
N MET A 1 8.44 -15.57 -24.26
CA MET A 1 7.36 -15.48 -23.25
C MET A 1 7.77 -14.37 -22.30
N ASN A 2 7.03 -13.26 -22.23
CA ASN A 2 7.37 -12.11 -21.40
C ASN A 2 6.56 -12.11 -20.09
N ASP A 3 7.21 -11.63 -19.05
CA ASP A 3 6.86 -11.63 -17.63
C ASP A 3 5.48 -11.05 -17.28
N HIS A 4 4.73 -11.79 -16.47
CA HIS A 4 3.63 -11.26 -15.67
C HIS A 4 4.09 -11.09 -14.22
N SER A 5 4.93 -10.09 -13.98
CA SER A 5 5.43 -9.69 -12.66
C SER A 5 4.72 -8.44 -12.15
N GLN A 6 3.40 -8.36 -12.31
CA GLN A 6 2.60 -7.32 -11.65
C GLN A 6 2.10 -7.93 -10.34
N SER A 7 2.84 -7.71 -9.26
CA SER A 7 2.35 -8.00 -7.91
C SER A 7 1.01 -7.28 -7.71
N PRO A 8 0.00 -7.94 -7.13
CA PRO A 8 -1.21 -7.22 -6.72
C PRO A 8 -0.80 -6.06 -5.80
N PRO A 9 -1.47 -4.89 -5.87
CA PRO A 9 -1.14 -3.76 -5.02
C PRO A 9 -1.37 -4.18 -3.57
N GLY A 10 -0.29 -4.58 -2.90
CA GLY A 10 -0.28 -4.84 -1.48
C GLY A 10 -0.57 -3.52 -0.79
N LYS A 11 -1.69 -3.43 -0.07
CA LYS A 11 -1.95 -2.28 0.80
C LYS A 11 -0.91 -2.32 1.91
N ILE A 12 0.04 -1.40 1.86
CA ILE A 12 0.94 -1.14 2.97
C ILE A 12 0.17 -0.25 3.95
N SER A 13 -0.04 -0.75 5.15
CA SER A 13 -0.74 -0.03 6.23
C SER A 13 0.25 0.23 7.36
N VAL A 14 0.16 1.41 7.96
CA VAL A 14 0.87 1.75 9.21
C VAL A 14 -0.18 2.00 10.28
N HIS A 15 -0.18 1.22 11.36
CA HIS A 15 -1.17 1.28 12.44
C HIS A 15 -2.64 1.18 11.94
N GLY A 16 -2.89 0.36 10.91
CA GLY A 16 -4.22 0.22 10.31
C GLY A 16 -4.68 1.40 9.44
N ASN A 17 -3.91 2.49 9.36
CA ASN A 17 -4.11 3.54 8.38
C ASN A 17 -3.49 3.10 7.06
N GLY A 18 -4.31 3.00 6.01
CA GLY A 18 -3.78 2.84 4.66
C GLY A 18 -2.94 4.07 4.31
N LEU A 19 -1.72 3.86 3.82
CA LEU A 19 -0.79 4.95 3.51
C LEU A 19 -1.33 5.96 2.47
N GLY A 20 -2.40 5.61 1.75
CA GLY A 20 -3.07 6.52 0.83
C GLY A 20 -2.20 6.86 -0.38
N ALA A 21 -2.53 7.98 -1.04
CA ALA A 21 -1.65 8.54 -2.06
C ALA A 21 -0.46 9.24 -1.36
N PRO A 22 0.77 9.11 -1.90
CA PRO A 22 1.94 9.78 -1.35
C PRO A 22 1.69 11.28 -1.12
N SER A 23 2.08 11.75 0.06
CA SER A 23 2.05 13.16 0.44
C SER A 23 3.11 13.97 -0.32
N PRO A 24 2.96 15.30 -0.45
CA PRO A 24 3.99 16.16 -1.05
C PRO A 24 5.35 16.08 -0.35
N GLU A 25 5.37 15.87 0.97
CA GLU A 25 6.61 15.72 1.75
C GLU A 25 7.35 14.42 1.39
N GLU A 26 6.62 13.32 1.13
CA GLU A 26 7.21 12.06 0.67
C GLU A 26 7.80 12.20 -0.74
N VAL A 27 7.13 12.97 -1.62
CA VAL A 27 7.64 13.30 -2.96
C VAL A 27 8.91 14.16 -2.85
N GLU A 28 8.94 15.14 -1.95
CA GLU A 28 10.11 15.96 -1.72
C GLU A 28 11.28 15.13 -1.19
N LYS A 29 11.05 14.31 -0.17
CA LYS A 29 12.06 13.41 0.39
C LYS A 29 12.67 12.54 -0.70
N ARG A 30 11.85 12.00 -1.60
CA ARG A 30 12.31 11.21 -2.74
C ARG A 30 13.08 12.05 -3.77
N ALA A 31 12.67 13.29 -4.04
CA ALA A 31 13.39 14.18 -4.95
C ALA A 31 14.80 14.53 -4.44
N ARG A 32 14.95 14.77 -3.13
CA ARG A 32 16.24 14.99 -2.48
C ARG A 32 17.13 13.74 -2.58
N GLU A 33 16.54 12.56 -2.41
CA GLU A 33 17.24 11.29 -2.54
C GLU A 33 17.73 11.06 -3.98
N ILE A 34 16.91 11.38 -4.99
CA ILE A 34 17.31 11.35 -6.40
C ILE A 34 18.50 12.28 -6.65
N ALA A 35 18.45 13.52 -6.16
CA ALA A 35 19.56 14.45 -6.28
C ALA A 35 20.85 13.91 -5.63
N MET A 36 20.74 13.25 -4.47
CA MET A 36 21.87 12.59 -3.82
C MET A 36 22.42 11.41 -4.63
N ILE A 37 21.55 10.58 -5.23
CA ILE A 37 21.95 9.46 -6.09
C ILE A 37 22.72 9.97 -7.32
N ASP A 38 22.33 11.13 -7.86
CA ASP A 38 23.02 11.81 -8.95
C ASP A 38 24.28 12.57 -8.52
N GLU A 39 24.77 12.35 -7.30
CA GLU A 39 25.95 13.01 -6.72
C GLU A 39 25.82 14.56 -6.65
N ARG A 40 24.59 15.07 -6.60
CA ARG A 40 24.27 16.50 -6.42
C ARG A 40 23.90 16.81 -4.97
N ASN A 41 23.86 18.10 -4.64
CA ASN A 41 23.40 18.55 -3.33
C ASN A 41 21.89 18.23 -3.17
N PRO A 42 21.49 17.45 -2.15
CA PRO A 42 20.08 17.09 -1.93
C PRO A 42 19.19 18.31 -1.67
N ASP A 43 19.72 19.40 -1.10
CA ASP A 43 18.95 20.61 -0.84
C ASP A 43 18.72 21.47 -2.10
N GLU A 44 19.39 21.14 -3.21
CA GLU A 44 19.27 21.79 -4.51
C GLU A 44 18.62 20.87 -5.54
N PHE A 45 17.65 20.05 -5.12
CA PHE A 45 16.89 19.21 -6.03
C PHE A 45 16.15 20.06 -7.08
N THR A 46 16.07 19.55 -8.30
CA THR A 46 15.51 20.25 -9.45
C THR A 46 14.05 19.86 -9.70
N GLU A 47 13.36 20.61 -10.55
CA GLU A 47 12.01 20.26 -10.99
C GLU A 47 11.97 18.89 -11.71
N ALA A 48 13.08 18.48 -12.34
CA ALA A 48 13.20 17.16 -12.95
C ALA A 48 13.20 16.05 -11.90
N ASP A 49 13.91 16.24 -10.78
CA ASP A 49 13.95 15.30 -9.65
C ASP A 49 12.58 15.16 -9.01
N TRP A 50 11.89 16.28 -8.81
CA TRP A 50 10.51 16.30 -8.31
C TRP A 50 9.56 15.52 -9.23
N LYS A 51 9.64 15.76 -10.54
CA LYS A 51 8.78 15.07 -11.52
C LYS A 51 9.10 13.57 -11.58
N GLN A 52 10.35 13.19 -11.42
CA GLN A 52 10.74 11.79 -11.34
C GLN A 52 10.22 11.14 -10.06
N ALA A 53 10.45 11.76 -8.90
CA ALA A 53 9.93 11.31 -7.60
C ALA A 53 8.41 11.09 -7.64
N ARG A 54 7.67 12.05 -8.19
CA ARG A 54 6.21 11.95 -8.32
C ARG A 54 5.78 10.76 -9.18
N ARG A 55 6.51 10.47 -10.26
CA ARG A 55 6.23 9.34 -11.16
C ARG A 55 6.57 8.00 -10.52
N GLU A 56 7.65 7.92 -9.76
CA GLU A 56 8.04 6.71 -9.04
C GLU A 56 7.02 6.37 -7.94
N LEU A 57 6.54 7.38 -7.21
CA LEU A 57 5.63 7.18 -6.08
C LEU A 57 4.15 7.03 -6.49
N MET A 58 3.69 7.77 -7.50
CA MET A 58 2.28 7.70 -7.96
C MET A 58 2.07 6.85 -9.23
N GLY A 59 3.14 6.40 -9.87
CA GLY A 59 3.08 5.77 -11.19
C GLY A 59 2.92 6.77 -12.33
N GLU A 60 2.74 6.25 -13.55
CA GLU A 60 2.40 7.08 -14.69
C GLU A 60 0.93 7.51 -14.63
N GLU A 61 0.72 8.82 -14.72
CA GLU A 61 -0.58 9.42 -14.93
C GLU A 61 -1.09 9.11 -16.35
N ASN A 62 -1.60 7.90 -16.56
CA ASN A 62 -2.29 7.52 -17.79
C ASN A 62 -3.73 8.06 -17.75
N HIS A 63 -3.88 9.34 -18.07
CA HIS A 63 -5.19 10.00 -18.22
C HIS A 63 -5.88 9.69 -19.54
N THR A 64 -5.21 8.98 -20.45
CA THR A 64 -5.78 8.54 -21.72
C THR A 64 -6.52 7.23 -21.51
N PRO A 65 -7.83 7.18 -21.83
CA PRO A 65 -8.50 5.90 -22.01
C PRO A 65 -7.69 5.03 -22.97
N PRO A 66 -7.64 3.70 -22.77
CA PRO A 66 -7.00 2.81 -23.72
C PRO A 66 -7.59 3.04 -25.12
N GLU A 67 -6.74 3.00 -26.15
CA GLU A 67 -7.17 3.14 -27.54
C GLU A 67 -8.16 2.03 -27.87
N GLU A 68 -9.28 2.37 -28.54
CA GLU A 68 -10.23 1.37 -29.02
C GLU A 68 -9.56 0.53 -30.11
N THR A 69 -9.22 -0.72 -29.80
CA THR A 69 -8.73 -1.74 -30.73
C THR A 69 -9.89 -2.67 -31.10
N PRO A 70 -9.82 -3.40 -32.23
CA PRO A 70 -10.81 -4.43 -32.55
C PRO A 70 -10.99 -5.46 -31.42
N ASP A 71 -9.96 -5.68 -30.62
CA ASP A 71 -9.95 -6.62 -29.49
C ASP A 71 -10.68 -6.10 -28.24
N ASN A 72 -10.87 -4.77 -28.09
CA ASN A 72 -11.56 -4.16 -26.95
C ASN A 72 -12.83 -3.37 -27.32
N ALA A 73 -13.05 -3.14 -28.62
CA ALA A 73 -14.21 -2.44 -29.16
C ALA A 73 -15.49 -3.29 -29.08
N GLU A 74 -15.33 -4.61 -29.11
CA GLU A 74 -16.41 -5.55 -28.87
C GLU A 74 -16.38 -5.92 -27.38
N LEU A 75 -17.26 -5.30 -26.60
CA LEU A 75 -17.59 -5.80 -25.26
C LEU A 75 -18.24 -7.17 -25.46
N THR A 76 -17.43 -8.24 -25.52
CA THR A 76 -17.97 -9.58 -25.45
C THR A 76 -18.79 -9.66 -24.16
N GLU A 77 -20.02 -10.15 -24.23
CA GLU A 77 -20.84 -10.47 -23.07
C GLU A 77 -20.27 -11.69 -22.30
N GLU A 78 -18.95 -11.80 -22.20
CA GLU A 78 -18.25 -12.90 -21.53
C GLU A 78 -18.46 -12.91 -20.02
N TRP A 79 -19.16 -11.90 -19.49
CA TRP A 79 -19.66 -11.81 -18.11
C TRP A 79 -21.14 -12.21 -17.96
N ALA A 80 -21.74 -12.87 -18.94
CA ALA A 80 -22.98 -13.61 -18.71
C ALA A 80 -22.69 -14.88 -17.88
N VAL A 81 -22.17 -14.71 -16.66
CA VAL A 81 -22.00 -15.78 -15.68
C VAL A 81 -23.40 -16.12 -15.15
N VAL A 82 -24.16 -16.87 -15.93
CA VAL A 82 -25.34 -17.55 -15.41
C VAL A 82 -24.78 -18.55 -14.40
N ALA A 83 -24.98 -18.28 -13.12
CA ALA A 83 -24.63 -19.19 -12.03
C ALA A 83 -25.44 -20.49 -12.19
N SER A 84 -24.96 -21.39 -13.03
CA SER A 84 -25.62 -22.65 -13.37
C SER A 84 -25.67 -23.58 -12.14
N SER A 85 -24.71 -23.44 -11.22
CA SER A 85 -24.68 -24.21 -9.99
C SER A 85 -25.21 -23.39 -8.82
N LYS A 86 -26.17 -23.98 -8.08
CA LYS A 86 -26.40 -23.60 -6.68
C LYS A 86 -25.13 -24.05 -5.93
N GLY A 87 -24.17 -23.16 -5.77
CA GLY A 87 -22.85 -23.48 -5.21
C GLY A 87 -22.95 -24.38 -3.98
N HIS A 88 -22.07 -25.38 -3.87
CA HIS A 88 -22.06 -26.29 -2.74
C HIS A 88 -21.30 -25.65 -1.57
N ARG A 89 -21.98 -25.45 -0.43
CA ARG A 89 -21.31 -25.01 0.80
C ARG A 89 -20.39 -26.14 1.28
N MET A 90 -19.10 -26.00 0.99
CA MET A 90 -18.08 -26.87 1.56
C MET A 90 -18.20 -26.84 3.09
N PRO A 91 -18.26 -27.99 3.77
CA PRO A 91 -18.15 -28.02 5.22
C PRO A 91 -16.84 -27.33 5.59
N ARG A 92 -16.90 -26.30 6.44
CA ARG A 92 -15.69 -25.62 6.92
C ARG A 92 -15.06 -26.55 7.96
N PRO A 93 -13.92 -27.19 7.68
CA PRO A 93 -13.22 -27.97 8.69
C PRO A 93 -12.76 -27.00 9.79
N GLY A 94 -12.98 -27.32 11.06
CA GLY A 94 -12.47 -26.54 12.20
C GLY A 94 -13.42 -25.49 12.79
N THR A 95 -14.69 -25.40 12.39
CA THR A 95 -15.67 -24.53 13.09
C THR A 95 -16.26 -25.16 14.37
N GLU A 96 -15.68 -26.26 14.83
CA GLU A 96 -15.99 -26.90 16.11
C GLU A 96 -15.00 -26.50 17.21
N GLU A 97 -13.94 -25.74 16.87
CA GLU A 97 -12.97 -25.25 17.84
C GLU A 97 -13.44 -23.91 18.43
N GLU A 98 -13.24 -23.74 19.74
CA GLU A 98 -13.78 -22.65 20.57
C GLU A 98 -13.22 -21.26 20.23
N GLU A 99 -12.23 -21.16 19.33
CA GLU A 99 -11.63 -19.90 18.89
C GLU A 99 -11.55 -19.85 17.36
N THR A 100 -12.19 -18.85 16.78
CA THR A 100 -12.26 -18.61 15.34
C THR A 100 -11.06 -17.79 14.89
N VAL A 101 -10.64 -17.94 13.63
CA VAL A 101 -9.61 -17.08 13.00
C VAL A 101 -9.92 -15.58 13.16
N GLY A 102 -11.20 -15.22 13.24
CA GLY A 102 -11.62 -13.84 13.50
C GLY A 102 -11.25 -13.35 14.90
N GLU A 103 -11.36 -14.21 15.92
CA GLU A 103 -10.99 -13.89 17.31
C GLU A 103 -9.49 -13.71 17.44
N HIS A 104 -8.68 -14.60 16.85
CA HIS A 104 -7.22 -14.41 16.78
C HIS A 104 -6.85 -13.09 16.09
N CYS A 105 -7.49 -12.76 14.96
CA CYS A 105 -7.22 -11.51 14.26
C CYS A 105 -7.53 -10.27 15.12
N VAL A 106 -8.56 -10.34 15.97
CA VAL A 106 -8.90 -9.26 16.91
C VAL A 106 -7.85 -9.19 18.02
N ILE A 107 -7.45 -10.32 18.60
CA ILE A 107 -6.43 -10.39 19.66
C ILE A 107 -5.09 -9.87 19.16
N ASP A 108 -4.62 -10.35 18.01
CA ASP A 108 -3.36 -9.94 17.40
C ASP A 108 -3.34 -8.42 17.16
N GLY A 109 -4.45 -7.85 16.66
CA GLY A 109 -4.56 -6.41 16.45
C GLY A 109 -4.58 -5.59 17.75
N LEU A 110 -5.12 -6.13 18.84
CA LEU A 110 -5.07 -5.52 20.17
C LEU A 110 -3.64 -5.53 20.74
N GLU A 111 -2.93 -6.65 20.59
CA GLU A 111 -1.54 -6.78 21.02
C GLU A 111 -0.61 -5.85 20.24
N GLU A 112 -0.78 -5.76 18.92
CA GLU A 112 -0.04 -4.84 18.05
C GLU A 112 -0.28 -3.37 18.47
N ALA A 113 -1.54 -2.97 18.66
CA ALA A 113 -1.86 -1.61 19.09
C ALA A 113 -1.30 -1.28 20.50
N ALA A 114 -1.29 -2.24 21.42
CA ALA A 114 -0.69 -2.05 22.75
C ALA A 114 0.83 -1.91 22.67
N HIS A 115 1.48 -2.70 21.81
CA HIS A 115 2.91 -2.61 21.57
C HIS A 115 3.31 -1.24 21.01
N ASP A 116 2.57 -0.72 20.03
CA ASP A 116 2.85 0.60 19.45
C ASP A 116 2.70 1.72 20.49
N GLN A 117 1.68 1.66 21.35
CA GLN A 117 1.54 2.60 22.46
C GLN A 117 2.73 2.57 23.42
N MET A 118 3.26 1.39 23.74
CA MET A 118 4.45 1.27 24.58
C MET A 118 5.68 1.89 23.94
N LEU A 119 5.87 1.69 22.63
CA LEU A 119 6.99 2.26 21.89
C LEU A 119 6.92 3.78 21.80
N GLU A 120 5.74 4.34 21.51
CA GLU A 120 5.56 5.79 21.44
C GLU A 120 5.73 6.43 22.83
N ALA A 121 5.15 5.85 23.89
CA ALA A 121 5.38 6.32 25.26
C ALA A 121 6.88 6.32 25.62
N ARG A 122 7.62 5.29 25.21
CA ARG A 122 9.07 5.22 25.42
C ARG A 122 9.83 6.30 24.65
N ARG A 123 9.40 6.64 23.44
CA ARG A 123 10.01 7.73 22.65
C ARG A 123 9.75 9.09 23.29
N GLU A 124 8.50 9.35 23.70
CA GLU A 124 8.13 10.58 24.39
C GLU A 124 8.92 10.78 25.70
N GLU A 125 9.13 9.72 26.49
CA GLU A 125 9.99 9.77 27.68
C GLU A 125 11.42 10.21 27.35
N ILE A 126 12.02 9.62 26.29
CA ILE A 126 13.39 9.93 25.87
C ILE A 126 13.49 11.38 25.36
N GLU A 127 12.49 11.85 24.62
CA GLU A 127 12.44 13.24 24.14
C GLU A 127 12.33 14.23 25.31
N GLN A 128 11.47 13.96 26.29
CA GLN A 128 11.34 14.79 27.50
C GLN A 128 12.64 14.80 28.32
N GLU A 129 13.29 13.64 28.51
CA GLU A 129 14.59 13.58 29.21
C GLU A 129 15.69 14.36 28.47
N GLY A 130 15.63 14.43 27.14
CA GLY A 130 16.55 15.21 26.31
C GLY A 130 16.29 16.72 26.31
N GLU A 131 15.04 17.16 26.48
CA GLU A 131 14.65 18.58 26.59
C GLU A 131 14.95 19.20 27.97
N ILE A 132 15.19 18.38 29.00
CA ILE A 132 15.45 18.83 30.39
C ILE A 132 16.96 19.09 30.66
N LEU A 133 17.85 18.92 29.66
CA LEU A 133 19.29 19.22 29.73
C LEU A 133 19.69 20.45 28.91
#